data_AF-A0A348WL80-F1
#
_entry.id   AF-A0A348WL80-F1
#
_cell.length_a   1.000
_cell.length_b   1.000
_cell.length_c   1.000
_cell.angle_alpha   90.00
_cell.angle_beta   90.00
_cell.angle_gamma   90.00
#
_symmetry.space_group_name_H-M   'P 1'
#
loop_
_entity.id
_entity.type
_entity.pdbx_description
1 polymer ?
#
loop_
_entity_poly.entity_id
_entity_poly.type
_entity_poly.pdbx_seq_one_letter_code
_entity_poly.pdbx_strand_id
1 'polypeptide(L)'
;MMRYLLPLLLIPTLLFAAMPHNAVAADWRVEGKGELTYPSGRKEAINFGFSYTKHFDTHIFKAGQSQIRTDSVPPNYILNVIINDEGLIYVAEFANGFFTSFDLSIG
;
A
#
# COMPACT_ATOMS: atom_id res chain seq x y z
N MET A 1 -41.89 13.72 51.30
CA MET A 1 -40.78 14.63 50.94
C MET A 1 -39.84 13.86 50.02
N MET A 2 -39.68 14.36 48.78
CA MET A 2 -39.14 13.72 47.58
C MET A 2 -37.80 12.97 47.81
N ARG A 3 -37.73 11.69 47.44
CA ARG A 3 -36.47 10.96 47.25
C ARG A 3 -36.63 10.10 46.00
N TYR A 4 -35.59 10.06 45.17
CA TYR A 4 -35.45 9.30 43.91
C TYR A 4 -36.12 9.92 42.66
N LEU A 5 -35.53 11.00 42.13
CA LEU A 5 -35.81 11.51 40.77
C LEU A 5 -34.58 11.56 39.86
N LEU A 6 -33.53 10.81 40.19
CA LEU A 6 -32.31 10.76 39.39
C LEU A 6 -31.73 9.32 39.47
N PRO A 7 -32.21 8.38 38.64
CA PRO A 7 -31.30 7.86 37.61
C PRO A 7 -32.08 7.32 36.39
N LEU A 8 -32.72 8.17 35.59
CA LEU A 8 -33.35 7.68 34.33
C LEU A 8 -32.77 8.32 33.06
N LEU A 9 -31.82 9.25 33.22
CA LEU A 9 -31.20 9.97 32.10
C LEU A 9 -29.80 9.45 31.71
N LEU A 10 -29.30 8.41 32.37
CA LEU A 10 -27.97 7.83 32.12
C LEU A 10 -27.97 6.60 31.20
N ILE A 11 -29.15 6.11 30.80
CA ILE A 11 -29.30 4.89 29.99
C ILE A 11 -29.25 5.13 28.47
N PRO A 12 -29.68 6.28 27.89
CA PRO A 12 -29.63 6.43 26.43
C PRO A 12 -28.22 6.64 25.86
N THR A 13 -27.25 7.07 26.68
CA THR A 13 -25.89 7.42 26.23
C THR A 13 -24.96 6.22 26.10
N LEU A 14 -25.23 5.11 26.79
CA LEU A 14 -24.37 3.92 26.77
C LEU A 14 -24.59 3.01 25.56
N LEU A 15 -25.72 3.10 24.85
CA LEU A 15 -25.97 2.28 23.65
C LEU A 15 -25.20 2.76 22.41
N PHE A 16 -24.76 4.02 22.35
CA PHE A 16 -24.03 4.54 21.19
C PHE A 16 -22.53 4.19 21.20
N ALA A 17 -21.98 3.72 22.33
CA ALA A 17 -20.57 3.38 22.46
C ALA A 17 -20.21 1.94 22.04
N ALA A 18 -21.21 1.11 21.71
CA ALA A 18 -21.03 -0.30 21.36
C ALA A 18 -21.10 -0.57 19.84
N MET A 19 -20.92 0.45 18.99
CA MET A 19 -20.74 0.19 17.56
C MET A 19 -19.35 -0.41 17.34
N PRO A 20 -19.23 -1.67 16.88
CA PRO A 20 -17.94 -2.22 16.51
C PRO A 20 -17.35 -1.31 15.43
N HIS A 21 -16.23 -0.65 15.74
CA HIS A 21 -15.34 -0.09 14.74
C HIS A 21 -14.78 -1.27 13.96
N ASN A 22 -15.57 -1.80 13.01
CA ASN A 22 -15.00 -2.53 11.91
C ASN A 22 -14.16 -1.49 11.18
N ALA A 23 -12.85 -1.47 11.45
CA ALA A 23 -11.90 -0.75 10.66
C ALA A 23 -11.96 -1.36 9.26
N VAL A 24 -12.91 -0.88 8.45
CA VAL A 24 -12.92 -1.12 7.02
C VAL A 24 -11.66 -0.43 6.56
N ALA A 25 -10.59 -1.20 6.38
CA ALA A 25 -9.36 -0.70 5.80
C ALA A 25 -9.77 -0.14 4.43
N ALA A 26 -9.75 1.19 4.33
CA ALA A 26 -10.21 1.88 3.14
C ALA A 26 -9.34 1.46 1.97
N ASP A 27 -9.95 1.30 0.80
CA ASP A 27 -9.20 1.09 -0.42
C ASP A 27 -8.18 2.22 -0.56
N TRP A 28 -6.91 1.85 -0.69
CA TRP A 28 -5.79 2.77 -0.74
C TRP A 28 -4.99 2.51 -2.00
N ARG A 29 -4.53 3.58 -2.64
CA ARG A 29 -3.72 3.50 -3.86
C ARG A 29 -2.76 4.68 -3.92
N VAL A 30 -1.51 4.39 -4.24
CA VAL A 30 -0.48 5.38 -4.51
C VAL A 30 0.18 4.99 -5.82
N GLU A 31 0.01 5.84 -6.82
CA GLU A 31 0.68 5.67 -8.09
C GLU A 31 2.17 5.96 -7.95
N GLY A 32 2.97 5.31 -8.79
CA GLY A 32 4.34 5.72 -9.00
C GLY A 32 4.74 5.56 -10.44
N LYS A 33 5.56 6.50 -10.88
CA LYS A 33 6.01 6.67 -12.25
C LYS A 33 7.50 6.92 -12.24
N GLY A 34 8.16 6.45 -13.28
CA GLY A 34 9.59 6.65 -13.45
C GLY A 34 10.03 6.30 -14.86
N GLU A 35 11.33 6.33 -15.06
CA GLU A 35 11.98 5.94 -16.30
C GLU A 35 13.27 5.19 -15.98
N LEU A 36 13.58 4.15 -16.75
CA LEU A 36 14.90 3.53 -16.77
C LEU A 36 15.61 3.82 -18.08
N THR A 37 16.94 3.83 -18.02
CA THR A 37 17.82 4.01 -19.18
C THR A 37 18.69 2.78 -19.37
N TYR A 38 18.68 2.20 -20.57
CA TYR A 38 19.54 1.08 -20.96
C TYR A 38 20.92 1.56 -21.43
N PRO A 39 21.92 0.66 -21.52
CA PRO A 39 23.25 1.01 -22.03
C PRO A 39 23.26 1.60 -23.45
N SER A 40 22.26 1.27 -24.27
CA SER A 40 22.07 1.84 -25.61
C SER A 40 21.58 3.29 -25.60
N GLY A 41 21.25 3.86 -24.43
CA GLY A 41 20.58 5.14 -24.28
C GLY A 41 19.05 5.06 -24.46
N ARG A 42 18.50 3.89 -24.80
CA ARG A 42 17.05 3.69 -24.86
C ARG A 42 16.44 3.90 -23.47
N LYS A 43 15.32 4.62 -23.42
CA LYS A 43 14.52 4.84 -22.23
C LYS A 43 13.26 3.99 -22.22
N GLU A 44 12.81 3.59 -21.04
CA GLU A 44 11.57 2.82 -20.84
C GLU A 44 10.85 3.30 -19.58
N ALA A 45 9.53 3.51 -19.71
CA ALA A 45 8.72 3.99 -18.61
C ALA A 45 8.52 2.90 -17.55
N ILE A 46 8.72 3.25 -16.28
CA ILE A 46 8.39 2.43 -15.14
C ILE A 46 7.01 2.85 -14.62
N ASN A 47 6.11 1.87 -14.47
CA ASN A 47 4.85 2.04 -13.76
C ASN A 47 4.87 1.15 -12.52
N PHE A 48 5.22 1.75 -11.39
CA PHE A 48 5.38 1.04 -10.11
C PHE A 48 4.72 1.84 -9.00
N GLY A 49 3.63 1.31 -8.46
CA GLY A 49 2.90 1.90 -7.35
C GLY A 49 2.39 0.85 -6.38
N PHE A 50 1.69 1.31 -5.35
CA PHE A 50 1.10 0.45 -4.34
C PHE A 50 -0.42 0.55 -4.36
N SER A 51 -1.08 -0.56 -4.08
CA SER A 51 -2.52 -0.53 -3.81
C SER A 51 -2.90 -1.57 -2.78
N TYR A 52 -3.96 -1.28 -2.04
CA TYR A 52 -4.61 -2.18 -1.11
C TYR A 52 -6.11 -2.05 -1.33
N THR A 53 -6.71 -3.05 -1.95
CA THR A 53 -8.11 -2.98 -2.41
C THR A 53 -8.89 -4.21 -1.99
N LYS A 54 -10.14 -4.02 -1.57
CA LYS A 54 -11.04 -5.13 -1.26
C LYS A 54 -11.37 -5.94 -2.51
N HIS A 55 -11.31 -7.26 -2.40
CA HIS A 55 -11.65 -8.20 -3.45
C HIS A 55 -12.36 -9.41 -2.86
N PHE A 56 -13.71 -9.40 -2.94
CA PHE A 56 -14.60 -10.33 -2.24
C PHE A 56 -14.47 -10.27 -0.71
N ASP A 57 -14.00 -11.36 -0.10
CA ASP A 57 -13.86 -11.59 1.33
C ASP A 57 -12.46 -11.27 1.87
N THR A 58 -11.50 -10.94 0.99
CA THR A 58 -10.13 -10.56 1.33
C THR A 58 -9.78 -9.19 0.75
N HIS A 59 -8.63 -8.65 1.13
CA HIS A 59 -7.99 -7.57 0.38
C HIS A 59 -6.79 -8.11 -0.40
N ILE A 60 -6.43 -7.37 -1.45
CA ILE A 60 -5.23 -7.61 -2.25
C ILE A 60 -4.32 -6.41 -2.07
N PHE A 61 -3.10 -6.67 -1.59
CA PHE A 61 -2.01 -5.71 -1.65
C PHE A 61 -1.23 -5.92 -2.95
N LYS A 62 -0.94 -4.85 -3.68
CA LYS A 62 -0.09 -4.85 -4.87
C LYS A 62 1.08 -3.90 -4.71
N ALA A 63 2.23 -4.30 -5.25
CA ALA A 63 3.43 -3.49 -5.45
C ALA A 63 3.93 -3.73 -6.88
N GLY A 64 3.73 -2.74 -7.76
CA GLY A 64 3.93 -2.95 -9.20
C GLY A 64 3.06 -4.09 -9.74
N GLN A 65 3.69 -5.09 -10.35
CA GLN A 65 3.02 -6.30 -10.87
C GLN A 65 2.86 -7.40 -9.81
N SER A 66 3.56 -7.31 -8.67
CA SER A 66 3.50 -8.28 -7.59
C SER A 66 2.26 -8.06 -6.73
N GLN A 67 1.62 -9.14 -6.28
CA GLN A 67 0.43 -9.07 -5.44
C GLN A 67 0.35 -10.20 -4.42
N ILE A 68 -0.26 -9.91 -3.27
CA ILE A 68 -0.56 -10.88 -2.22
C ILE A 68 -1.99 -10.65 -1.68
N ARG A 69 -2.63 -11.72 -1.21
CA ARG A 69 -3.85 -11.62 -0.40
C ARG A 69 -3.44 -11.40 1.05
N THR A 70 -4.04 -10.40 1.69
CA THR A 70 -3.74 -10.07 3.08
C THR A 70 -4.87 -9.24 3.69
N ASP A 71 -5.04 -9.35 5.00
CA ASP A 71 -6.06 -8.62 5.76
C ASP A 71 -5.59 -7.23 6.22
N SER A 72 -4.32 -6.89 5.96
CA SER A 72 -3.73 -5.60 6.34
C SER A 72 -2.67 -5.14 5.35
N VAL A 73 -2.48 -3.83 5.23
CA VAL A 73 -1.36 -3.25 4.47
C VAL A 73 -0.03 -3.70 5.09
N PRO A 74 0.91 -4.28 4.32
CA PRO A 74 2.23 -4.60 4.83
C PRO A 74 2.93 -3.35 5.39
N PRO A 75 3.57 -3.43 6.56
CA PRO A 75 4.20 -2.26 7.18
C PRO A 75 5.46 -1.80 6.44
N ASN A 76 6.08 -2.67 5.64
CA ASN A 76 7.30 -2.39 4.89
C ASN A 76 7.27 -3.07 3.52
N TYR A 77 7.96 -2.47 2.55
CA TYR A 77 8.28 -3.06 1.25
C TYR A 77 9.78 -2.90 0.99
N ILE A 78 10.41 -3.93 0.43
CA ILE A 78 11.84 -3.91 0.09
C ILE A 78 11.95 -3.99 -1.44
N LEU A 79 12.54 -2.96 -2.04
CA LEU A 79 12.97 -2.99 -3.43
C LEU A 79 14.41 -3.48 -3.51
N ASN A 80 14.63 -4.62 -4.15
CA ASN A 80 15.97 -5.18 -4.29
C ASN A 80 16.67 -4.57 -5.50
N VAL A 81 17.85 -4.00 -5.27
CA VAL A 81 18.70 -3.42 -6.30
C VAL A 81 20.02 -4.17 -6.32
N ILE A 82 20.35 -4.77 -7.46
CA ILE A 82 21.61 -5.49 -7.67
C ILE A 82 22.47 -4.67 -8.61
N ILE A 83 23.75 -4.53 -8.29
CA ILE A 83 24.75 -3.85 -9.14
C ILE A 83 25.84 -4.86 -9.47
N ASN A 84 26.14 -5.06 -10.75
CA ASN A 84 27.22 -5.94 -11.19
C ASN A 84 28.60 -5.23 -11.13
N ASP A 85 29.66 -5.96 -11.48
CA ASP A 85 31.04 -5.47 -11.54
C ASP A 85 31.27 -4.35 -12.56
N GLU A 86 30.43 -4.27 -13.60
CA GLU A 86 30.42 -3.19 -14.59
C GLU A 86 29.63 -1.95 -14.15
N GLY A 87 29.00 -1.98 -12.97
CA GLY A 87 28.18 -0.89 -12.45
C GLY A 87 26.76 -0.83 -13.03
N LEU A 88 26.33 -1.87 -13.75
CA LEU A 88 24.96 -1.99 -14.27
C LEU A 88 24.00 -2.47 -13.20
N ILE A 89 22.78 -1.93 -13.24
CA ILE A 89 21.72 -2.12 -12.26
C ILE A 89 20.74 -3.20 -12.76
N TYR A 90 20.29 -4.06 -11.86
CA TYR A 90 19.17 -4.96 -12.06
C TYR A 90 18.15 -4.80 -10.93
N VAL A 91 16.89 -4.59 -11.33
CA VAL A 91 15.71 -4.56 -10.46
C VAL A 91 14.63 -5.38 -11.15
N ALA A 92 14.26 -6.50 -10.56
CA ALA A 92 13.37 -7.49 -11.19
C ALA A 92 11.98 -6.92 -11.52
N GLU A 93 11.51 -5.96 -10.73
CA GLU A 93 10.22 -5.30 -10.90
C GLU A 93 10.21 -4.29 -12.06
N PHE A 94 11.36 -3.87 -12.56
CA PHE A 94 11.45 -2.81 -13.58
C PHE A 94 11.80 -3.35 -14.97
N ALA A 95 12.67 -4.35 -15.08
CA ALA A 95 13.11 -4.89 -16.36
C ALA A 95 13.60 -6.34 -16.27
N ASN A 96 13.50 -7.06 -17.39
CA ASN A 96 14.12 -8.38 -17.55
C ASN A 96 15.56 -8.25 -18.08
N GLY A 97 16.42 -7.56 -17.34
CA GLY A 97 17.82 -7.34 -17.70
C GLY A 97 18.47 -6.16 -17.01
N PHE A 98 19.76 -5.95 -17.31
CA PHE A 98 20.56 -4.87 -16.74
C PHE A 98 20.33 -3.53 -17.44
N PHE A 99 20.36 -2.44 -16.68
CA PHE A 99 20.21 -1.06 -17.13
C PHE A 99 21.19 -0.12 -16.40
N THR A 100 21.37 1.12 -16.84
CA THR A 100 22.39 2.02 -16.28
C THR A 100 21.87 2.91 -15.16
N SER A 101 20.61 3.33 -15.24
CA SER A 101 19.99 4.21 -14.26
C SER A 101 18.47 4.09 -14.28
N PHE A 102 17.85 4.47 -13.17
CA PHE A 102 16.41 4.65 -13.10
C PHE A 102 16.08 5.84 -12.19
N ASP A 103 14.97 6.50 -12.47
CA ASP A 103 14.27 7.38 -11.53
C ASP A 103 12.91 6.76 -11.19
N LEU A 104 12.45 7.00 -9.97
CA LEU A 104 11.14 6.56 -9.51
C LEU A 104 10.58 7.60 -8.54
N SER A 105 9.38 8.08 -8.84
CA SER A 105 8.58 8.94 -7.96
C SER A 105 7.32 8.20 -7.54
N ILE A 106 7.03 8.18 -6.24
CA ILE A 106 5.86 7.53 -5.65
C ILE A 106 5.12 8.58 -4.82
N GLY A 107 3.82 8.76 -5.07
CA GLY A 107 3.00 9.78 -4.40
C GLY A 107 3.27 11.18 -4.91
#